data_AF-A0A350MT92-F1
#
_entry.id   AF-A0A350MT92-F1
#
_cell.length_a   1.000
_cell.length_b   1.000
_cell.length_c   1.000
_cell.angle_alpha   90.00
_cell.angle_beta   90.00
_cell.angle_gamma   90.00
#
_symmetry.space_group_name_H-M   'P 1'
#
loop_
_entity.id
_entity.type
_entity.pdbx_description
1 polymer ?
#
loop_
_entity_poly.entity_id
_entity_poly.type
_entity_poly.pdbx_seq_one_letter_code
_entity_poly.pdbx_strand_id
1 'polypeptide(L)' 'MDKDIPLKCKYQNLRETILDMGSVMIAFSGGADSTLLLKVAHDVLGKNVIAVTASSEILPS' A
#
# COMPACT_ATOMS: atom_id res chain seq x y z
N MET A 1 -9.28 19.10 -9.94
CA MET A 1 -10.20 18.23 -10.70
C MET A 1 -10.53 16.91 -9.98
N ASP A 2 -9.99 16.64 -8.79
CA ASP A 2 -10.12 15.32 -8.11
C ASP A 2 -10.86 15.39 -6.75
N LYS A 3 -11.53 16.52 -6.45
CA LYS A 3 -12.20 16.76 -5.16
C LYS A 3 -13.61 16.16 -5.07
N ASP A 4 -14.20 15.77 -6.19
CA ASP A 4 -15.60 15.30 -6.26
C ASP A 4 -15.71 13.76 -6.36
N ILE A 5 -14.59 13.04 -6.46
CA ILE A 5 -14.60 11.58 -6.45
C ILE A 5 -14.89 11.10 -5.03
N PRO A 6 -15.96 10.32 -4.80
CA PRO A 6 -16.25 9.77 -3.48
C PRO A 6 -15.08 8.93 -2.96
N LEU A 7 -14.79 9.02 -1.66
CA LEU A 7 -13.72 8.24 -1.01
C LEU A 7 -13.82 6.74 -1.28
N LYS A 8 -15.04 6.22 -1.33
CA LYS A 8 -15.30 4.80 -1.66
C LYS A 8 -14.81 4.42 -3.06
N CYS A 9 -14.95 5.32 -4.03
CA CYS A 9 -14.45 5.09 -5.39
C CYS A 9 -12.92 5.12 -5.43
N LYS A 10 -12.28 6.08 -4.74
CA LYS A 10 -10.80 6.11 -4.64
C LYS A 10 -10.24 4.83 -4.00
N TYR A 11 -10.90 4.36 -2.94
CA TYR A 11 -10.53 3.12 -2.27
C TYR A 11 -10.72 1.88 -3.15
N GLN A 12 -11.80 1.84 -3.93
CA GLN A 12 -12.04 0.75 -4.88
C GLN A 12 -10.99 0.74 -6.00
N ASN A 13 -10.68 1.90 -6.58
CA ASN A 13 -9.64 2.03 -7.60
C ASN A 13 -8.27 1.56 -7.08
N LEU A 14 -7.93 1.87 -5.82
CA LEU A 14 -6.71 1.37 -5.18
C LEU A 14 -6.69 -0.16 -5.14
N ARG A 15 -7.79 -0.79 -4.72
CA ARG A 15 -7.89 -2.26 -4.63
C ARG A 15 -7.75 -2.92 -6.00
N GLU A 16 -8.42 -2.38 -7.02
CA GLU A 16 -8.35 -2.87 -8.40
C GLU A 16 -6.93 -2.74 -8.96
N THR A 17 -6.31 -1.57 -8.77
CA THR A 17 -4.92 -1.34 -9.21
C THR A 17 -3.96 -2.36 -8.59
N ILE A 18 -4.13 -2.68 -7.30
CA ILE A 18 -3.28 -3.67 -6.63
C ILE A 18 -3.60 -5.09 -7.12
N LEU A 19 -4.88 -5.42 -7.32
CA LEU A 19 -5.30 -6.73 -7.82
C LEU A 19 -4.67 -7.01 -9.20
N ASP A 20 -4.70 -6.03 -10.09
CA ASP A 20 -4.16 -6.12 -11.45
C ASP A 20 -2.64 -6.32 -11.48
N MET A 21 -1.91 -5.91 -10.42
CA MET A 21 -0.48 -6.14 -10.29
C MET A 21 -0.12 -7.61 -9.95
N GLY A 22 -1.03 -8.37 -9.34
CA GLY A 22 -0.86 -9.79 -8.98
C GLY A 22 0.10 -10.07 -7.81
N SER A 23 1.21 -9.34 -7.71
CA SER A 23 2.16 -9.37 -6.59
C SER A 23 2.89 -8.04 -6.45
N VAL A 24 3.16 -7.58 -5.24
CA VAL A 24 3.79 -6.27 -5.01
C VAL A 24 4.85 -6.27 -3.90
N MET A 25 5.85 -5.41 -4.06
CA MET A 25 6.79 -5.03 -2.99
C MET A 25 6.43 -3.61 -2.52
N ILE A 26 6.24 -3.41 -1.21
CA ILE A 26 5.85 -2.13 -0.62
C ILE A 26 7.00 -1.59 0.23
N ALA A 27 7.47 -0.39 -0.08
CA ALA A 27 8.36 0.37 0.79
C ALA A 27 7.58 0.82 2.03
N PHE A 28 7.88 0.21 3.18
CA PHE A 28 7.18 0.38 4.43
C PHE A 28 8.02 1.18 5.42
N SER A 29 7.54 2.39 5.75
CA SER A 29 8.21 3.31 6.68
C SER A 29 7.56 3.35 8.07
N GLY A 30 6.45 2.64 8.29
CA GLY A 30 5.64 2.72 9.50
C GLY A 30 4.67 3.91 9.54
N GLY A 31 4.70 4.80 8.55
CA GLY A 31 3.74 5.90 8.43
C GLY A 31 2.34 5.42 8.05
N ALA A 32 1.32 6.22 8.37
CA ALA A 32 -0.10 5.89 8.11
C ALA A 32 -0.38 5.50 6.66
N ASP A 33 0.23 6.20 5.69
CA ASP A 33 0.04 5.94 4.26
C ASP A 33 0.59 4.57 3.84
N SER A 34 1.85 4.28 4.21
CA SER A 34 2.49 2.99 3.91
C SER A 34 1.81 1.82 4.64
N THR A 35 1.26 2.07 5.83
CA THR A 35 0.50 1.09 6.61
C THR A 35 -0.85 0.79 5.96
N LEU A 36 -1.58 1.83 5.53
CA LEU A 36 -2.83 1.66 4.79
C LEU A 36 -2.58 0.88 3.49
N LEU A 37 -1.57 1.28 2.72
CA LEU A 37 -1.24 0.62 1.45
C LEU A 37 -0.88 -0.85 1.66
N LEU A 38 -0.03 -1.16 2.65
CA LEU A 38 0.34 -2.54 3.00
C LEU A 38 -0.87 -3.36 3.43
N LYS A 39 -1.74 -2.80 4.28
CA LYS A 39 -2.94 -3.47 4.74
C LYS A 39 -3.88 -3.79 3.57
N VAL A 40 -4.14 -2.82 2.70
CA VAL A 40 -5.00 -3.02 1.52
C VAL A 40 -4.39 -4.05 0.59
N ALA A 41 -3.08 -3.99 0.32
CA ALA A 41 -2.43 -4.95 -0.55
C ALA A 41 -2.48 -6.36 0.00
N HIS A 42 -2.22 -6.55 1.30
CA HIS A 42 -2.35 -7.85 1.95
C HIS A 42 -3.80 -8.37 1.91
N ASP A 43 -4.80 -7.49 2.08
CA ASP A 43 -6.22 -7.89 1.99
C ASP A 43 -6.66 -8.26 0.57
N VAL A 44 -6.00 -7.72 -0.47
CA VAL A 44 -6.32 -8.00 -1.88
C VAL A 44 -5.55 -9.21 -2.41
N LEU A 45 -4.25 -9.30 -2.13
CA LEU A 45 -3.32 -10.27 -2.73
C LEU A 45 -2.86 -11.37 -1.76
N GLY A 46 -3.21 -11.29 -0.48
CA GLY A 46 -2.81 -12.24 0.54
C GLY A 46 -1.29 -12.33 0.70
N LYS A 47 -0.73 -13.53 0.50
CA LYS A 47 0.70 -13.81 0.66
C LYS A 47 1.59 -13.25 -0.46
N ASN A 48 1.01 -12.72 -1.54
CA ASN A 48 1.75 -12.18 -2.69
C ASN A 48 2.22 -10.72 -2.47
N VAL A 49 2.50 -10.36 -1.21
CA VAL A 49 2.92 -9.01 -0.82
C VAL A 49 4.13 -9.12 0.09
N ILE A 50 5.16 -8.33 -0.18
CA ILE A 50 6.32 -8.18 0.70
C ILE A 50 6.45 -6.72 1.12
N ALA A 51 6.48 -6.48 2.44
CA ALA A 51 6.83 -5.18 3.00
C ALA A 51 8.34 -5.11 3.21
N VAL A 52 8.96 -4.03 2.74
CA VAL A 52 10.40 -3.80 2.87
C VAL A 52 10.61 -2.48 3.59
N THR A 53 11.39 -2.50 4.67
CA THR A 53 11.85 -1.29 5.34
C THR A 53 13.33 -1.06 5.03
N ALA A 54 13.72 0.20 4.91
CA ALA A 54 15.12 0.55 4.72
C ALA A 54 15.84 0.49 6.07
N SER A 55 16.95 -0.25 6.13
CA SER A 55 17.87 -0.20 7.26
C SER A 55 19.07 0.66 6.87
N SER A 56 19.35 1.69 7.66
CA SER A 56 20.46 2.63 7.44
C SER A 56 20.90 3.21 8.79
N GLU A 57 22.18 3.53 8.93
CA GLU A 57 22.76 4.12 10.15
C GLU A 57 22.12 5.48 10.53
N ILE A 58 21.44 6.14 9.57
CA ILE A 58 20.78 7.43 9.76
C ILE A 58 19.29 7.25 10.15
N LEU A 59 18.75 6.04 10.06
CA LEU A 59 17.39 5.71 10.45
C LEU A 59 17.38 5.05 11.84
N PRO A 60 16.44 5.41 12.74
CA PRO A 60 16.33 4.77 14.04
C PRO A 60 16.04 3.28 13.91
N SER A 61 16.66 2.49 14.79
CA SER A 61 16.37 1.05 14.98
C SER A 61 15.14 0.83 15.85
#